data_AF-A0AA37PFA5-F1
#
_entry.id   AF-A0AA37PFA5-F1
#
_cell.length_a   1.000
_cell.length_b   1.000
_cell.length_c   1.000
_cell.angle_alpha   90.00
_cell.angle_beta   90.00
_cell.angle_gamma   90.00
#
_symmetry.space_group_name_H-M   'P 1'
#
loop_
_entity.id
_entity.type
_entity.pdbx_description
1 polymer ?
#
loop_
_entity_poly.entity_id
_entity_poly.type
_entity_poly.pdbx_seq_one_letter_code
_entity_poly.pdbx_strand_id
1 'polypeptide(L)'
;MGVIAISYSCIAPVVLGFATVGLYLIYLVYKYNLLYVSDSSIDTRGLVYPRALMHLLVGLYLATICLIGLFALRSAYPPMVLMIGFLIFTALVHVSLREAVSPLLYNIPRALALEMEELDGGPMVDYPQDDFLTDADITASYPDFFDHIDEDEGPAHQVNGSRAVEGASGLMASVSEWSAGALAKKLQATVENWGMAGPISYVSHWVSPNPSIEPNMLLRFLHPGIFDDFSTLRRMIPGDLPDPTQTYPADYARRAYWPPEMASPAPIIWIPRDPAGVSKQEVEHCRKVVGCSDEGAELNEKCRIEVEVEKAPFWVPRVLY
;
A
#
# COMPACT_ATOMS: atom_id res chain seq x y z
N MET A 1 16.73 -0.84 16.86
CA MET A 1 17.70 -1.85 16.34
C MET A 1 18.35 -1.42 15.03
N GLY A 2 17.59 -1.10 13.97
CA GLY A 2 18.17 -0.74 12.66
C GLY A 2 19.19 0.40 12.68
N VAL A 3 18.90 1.50 13.40
CA VAL A 3 19.83 2.65 13.55
C VAL A 3 21.19 2.24 14.13
N ILE A 4 21.19 1.39 15.16
CA ILE A 4 22.40 0.90 15.83
C ILE A 4 23.18 -0.03 14.89
N ALA A 5 22.49 -0.93 14.18
CA ALA A 5 23.13 -1.81 13.22
C ALA A 5 23.81 -1.02 12.08
N ILE A 6 23.15 0.02 11.55
CA ILE A 6 23.71 0.88 10.51
C ILE A 6 24.93 1.63 11.04
N SER A 7 24.85 2.28 12.20
CA SER A 7 25.96 3.07 12.74
C SER A 7 27.20 2.23 13.07
N TYR A 8 27.02 1.05 13.65
CA TYR A 8 28.14 0.17 14.01
C TYR A 8 28.69 -0.64 12.84
N SER A 9 27.92 -0.85 11.76
CA SER A 9 28.37 -1.62 10.59
C SER A 9 29.64 -1.07 9.95
N CYS A 10 29.85 0.25 10.01
CA CYS A 10 31.03 0.92 9.46
C CYS A 10 32.29 0.74 10.31
N ILE A 11 32.15 0.48 11.61
CA ILE A 11 33.28 0.31 12.55
C ILE A 11 33.66 -1.16 12.66
N ALA A 12 32.65 -2.01 12.83
CA ALA A 12 32.81 -3.44 13.06
C ALA A 12 31.88 -4.20 12.10
N PRO A 13 32.37 -4.67 10.94
CA PRO A 13 31.52 -5.31 9.93
C PRO A 13 30.90 -6.62 10.43
N VAL A 14 31.50 -7.26 11.45
CA VAL A 14 30.97 -8.47 12.08
C VAL A 14 29.58 -8.24 12.72
N VAL A 15 29.29 -7.02 13.18
CA VAL A 15 27.97 -6.67 13.76
C VAL A 15 26.86 -6.83 12.73
N LEU A 16 27.15 -6.63 11.44
CA LEU A 16 26.18 -6.79 10.36
C LEU A 16 25.66 -8.23 10.29
N GLY A 17 26.54 -9.23 10.44
CA GLY A 17 26.17 -10.65 10.39
C GLY A 17 25.27 -11.07 11.56
N PHE A 18 25.52 -10.56 12.76
CA PHE A 18 24.62 -10.81 13.89
C PHE A 18 23.30 -10.05 13.76
N ALA A 19 23.34 -8.83 13.22
CA ALA A 19 22.15 -8.02 12.99
C ALA A 19 21.20 -8.64 11.95
N THR A 20 21.73 -9.24 10.88
CA THR A 20 20.90 -9.93 9.86
C THR A 20 20.21 -11.15 10.44
N VAL A 21 20.93 -12.00 11.19
CA VAL A 21 20.35 -13.17 11.86
C VAL A 21 19.29 -12.73 12.89
N GLY A 22 19.57 -11.70 13.68
CA GLY A 22 18.62 -11.15 14.66
C GLY A 22 17.35 -10.59 14.01
N LEU A 23 17.49 -9.80 12.94
CA LEU A 23 16.35 -9.27 12.20
C LEU A 23 15.55 -10.36 11.49
N TYR A 24 16.22 -11.41 10.99
CA TYR A 24 15.56 -12.55 10.36
C TYR A 24 14.69 -13.34 11.35
N LEU A 25 15.20 -13.61 12.55
CA LEU A 25 14.42 -14.27 13.60
C LEU A 25 13.24 -13.41 14.06
N ILE A 26 13.46 -12.10 14.27
CA ILE A 26 12.38 -11.16 14.60
C ILE A 26 11.33 -11.16 13.49
N TYR A 27 11.74 -11.14 12.21
CA TYR A 27 10.83 -11.21 11.08
C TYR A 27 9.96 -12.47 11.10
N LEU A 28 10.54 -13.65 11.37
CA LEU A 28 9.78 -14.90 11.47
C LEU A 28 8.76 -14.87 12.61
N VAL A 29 9.17 -14.41 13.79
CA VAL A 29 8.28 -14.31 14.96
C VAL A 29 7.16 -13.30 14.70
N TYR A 30 7.49 -12.13 14.13
CA TYR A 30 6.51 -11.09 13.85
C TYR A 30 5.53 -11.53 12.75
N LYS A 31 6.01 -12.25 11.74
CA LYS A 31 5.17 -12.85 10.69
C LYS A 31 4.19 -13.86 11.29
N TYR A 32 4.66 -14.75 12.16
CA TYR A 32 3.78 -15.71 12.85
C TYR A 32 2.76 -14.98 13.73
N ASN A 33 3.19 -13.98 14.50
CA ASN A 33 2.30 -13.23 15.38
C ASN A 33 1.24 -12.46 14.59
N LEU A 34 1.61 -11.81 13.47
CA LEU A 34 0.66 -11.12 12.59
C LEU A 34 -0.35 -12.06 11.92
N LEU A 35 0.05 -13.28 11.56
CA LEU A 35 -0.83 -14.22 10.86
C LEU A 35 -1.80 -14.96 11.79
N TYR A 36 -1.42 -15.21 13.05
CA TYR A 36 -2.17 -16.12 13.92
C TYR A 36 -2.70 -15.51 15.23
N VAL A 37 -2.16 -14.38 15.69
CA VAL A 37 -2.44 -13.87 17.05
C VAL A 37 -2.86 -12.40 17.07
N SER A 38 -2.25 -11.56 16.23
CA SER A 38 -2.50 -10.12 16.25
C SER A 38 -3.82 -9.78 15.56
N ASP A 39 -4.71 -9.14 16.29
CA ASP A 39 -5.89 -8.46 15.74
C ASP A 39 -5.66 -6.94 15.85
N SER A 40 -5.73 -6.21 14.74
CA SER A 40 -5.46 -4.77 14.70
C SER A 40 -6.76 -3.98 14.69
N SER A 41 -7.12 -3.39 15.84
CA SER A 41 -8.29 -2.50 15.94
C SER A 41 -8.09 -1.14 15.27
N ILE A 42 -6.85 -0.75 14.97
CA ILE A 42 -6.48 0.53 14.38
C ILE A 42 -5.63 0.28 13.13
N ASP A 43 -6.20 0.58 11.96
CA ASP A 43 -5.47 0.53 10.69
C ASP A 43 -4.67 1.83 10.48
N THR A 44 -3.35 1.68 10.42
CA THR A 44 -2.42 2.81 10.22
C THR A 44 -2.12 3.10 8.75
N ARG A 45 -2.73 2.36 7.80
CA ARG A 45 -2.62 2.55 6.33
C ARG A 45 -1.18 2.68 5.83
N GLY A 46 -0.23 2.04 6.51
CA GLY A 46 1.19 2.12 6.17
C GLY A 46 1.89 3.45 6.52
N LEU A 47 1.23 4.41 7.16
CA LEU A 47 1.81 5.72 7.53
C LEU A 47 3.02 5.61 8.48
N VAL A 48 3.18 4.47 9.16
CA VAL A 48 4.31 4.20 10.06
C VAL A 48 5.60 3.89 9.30
N TYR A 49 5.51 3.32 8.09
CA TYR A 49 6.66 3.00 7.25
C TYR A 49 7.55 4.20 6.90
N PRO A 50 7.05 5.29 6.29
CA PRO A 50 7.88 6.45 5.95
C PRO A 50 8.52 7.07 7.18
N ARG A 51 7.83 7.08 8.32
CA ARG A 51 8.37 7.55 9.59
C ARG A 51 9.55 6.70 10.07
N ALA A 52 9.45 5.37 9.95
CA ALA A 52 10.53 4.46 10.28
C ALA A 52 11.73 4.61 9.31
N LEU A 53 11.45 4.81 8.03
CA LEU A 53 12.47 5.02 7.00
C LEU A 53 13.28 6.29 7.25
N MET A 54 12.63 7.40 7.59
CA MET A 54 13.31 8.65 7.98
C MET A 54 14.18 8.45 9.23
N HIS A 55 13.75 7.60 10.16
CA HIS A 55 14.54 7.26 11.35
C HIS A 55 15.78 6.41 11.01
N LEU A 56 15.72 5.52 10.01
CA LEU A 56 16.91 4.80 9.54
C LEU A 56 17.96 5.74 8.92
N LEU A 57 17.52 6.79 8.21
CA LEU A 57 18.44 7.82 7.71
C LEU A 57 19.18 8.54 8.84
N VAL A 58 18.57 8.72 10.02
CA VAL A 58 19.27 9.25 11.22
C VAL A 58 20.44 8.35 11.62
N GLY A 59 20.30 7.02 11.48
CA GLY A 59 21.42 6.09 11.69
C GLY A 59 22.57 6.29 10.71
N LEU A 60 22.27 6.61 9.45
CA LEU A 60 23.28 6.94 8.44
C LEU A 60 23.97 8.28 8.74
N TYR A 61 23.26 9.29 9.23
CA TYR A 61 23.90 10.53 9.71
C TYR A 61 24.84 10.28 10.87
N LEU A 62 24.42 9.48 11.86
CA LEU A 62 25.31 9.10 12.97
C LEU A 62 26.54 8.34 12.48
N ALA A 63 26.38 7.42 11.51
CA ALA A 63 27.49 6.68 10.91
C ALA A 63 28.50 7.61 10.22
N THR A 64 28.02 8.56 9.41
CA THR A 64 28.88 9.48 8.66
C THR A 64 29.60 10.48 9.56
N ILE A 65 28.91 11.07 10.54
CA ILE A 65 29.52 11.95 11.55
C ILE A 65 30.57 11.20 12.37
N CYS A 66 30.30 9.95 12.74
CA CYS A 66 31.25 9.10 13.47
C CYS A 66 32.51 8.82 12.64
N LEU A 67 32.37 8.48 11.36
CA LEU A 67 33.49 8.24 10.45
C LEU A 67 34.33 9.51 10.21
N ILE A 68 33.70 10.69 10.12
CA ILE A 68 34.42 11.97 10.06
C ILE A 68 35.29 12.14 11.31
N GLY A 69 34.76 11.84 12.49
CA GLY A 69 35.51 11.85 13.74
C GLY A 69 36.68 10.85 13.75
N LEU A 70 36.48 9.61 13.29
CA LEU A 70 37.52 8.59 13.20
C LEU A 70 38.66 8.99 12.24
N PHE A 71 38.34 9.57 11.08
CA PHE A 71 39.36 10.03 10.13
C PHE A 71 40.10 11.28 10.61
N ALA A 72 39.43 12.15 11.37
CA ALA A 72 40.07 13.29 12.03
C ALA A 72 41.14 12.83 13.03
N LEU A 73 40.85 11.79 13.85
CA LEU A 73 41.80 11.21 14.80
C LEU A 73 43.01 10.57 14.12
N ARG A 74 42.83 9.97 12.93
CA ARG A 74 43.91 9.33 12.16
C ARG A 74 44.70 10.32 11.28
N SER A 75 44.34 11.60 11.29
CA SER A 75 44.90 12.66 10.42
C SER A 75 44.83 12.33 8.92
N ALA A 76 43.79 11.61 8.51
CA ALA A 76 43.56 11.24 7.12
C ALA A 76 42.65 12.29 6.45
N TYR A 77 43.26 13.36 5.91
CA TYR A 77 42.52 14.49 5.32
C TYR A 77 41.74 14.16 4.04
N PRO A 78 42.29 13.41 3.06
CA PRO A 78 41.55 13.09 1.84
C PRO A 78 40.22 12.34 2.07
N PRO A 79 40.17 11.26 2.88
CA PRO A 79 38.90 10.58 3.15
C PRO A 79 37.96 11.42 4.02
N MET A 80 38.47 12.29 4.90
CA MET A 80 37.63 13.19 5.69
C MET A 80 36.85 14.17 4.81
N VAL A 81 37.50 14.81 3.82
CA VAL A 81 36.83 15.73 2.90
C VAL A 81 35.76 15.02 2.07
N LEU A 82 36.04 13.80 1.60
CA LEU A 82 35.07 12.97 0.89
C LEU A 82 33.85 12.64 1.77
N MET A 83 34.06 12.30 3.04
CA MET A 83 32.97 12.01 3.98
C MET A 83 32.10 13.23 4.28
N ILE A 84 32.68 14.43 4.34
CA ILE A 84 31.92 15.68 4.48
C ILE A 84 31.04 15.90 3.23
N GLY A 85 31.58 15.64 2.02
CA GLY A 85 30.79 15.66 0.80
C GLY A 85 29.64 14.65 0.82
N PHE A 86 29.88 13.44 1.34
CA PHE A 86 28.85 12.41 1.48
C PHE A 86 27.76 12.79 2.51
N LEU A 87 28.10 13.53 3.56
CA LEU A 87 27.12 14.07 4.52
C LEU A 87 26.19 15.07 3.83
N ILE A 88 26.73 16.00 3.04
CA ILE A 88 25.93 16.96 2.25
C ILE A 88 25.03 16.22 1.26
N PHE A 89 25.58 15.24 0.53
CA PHE A 89 24.79 14.41 -0.38
C PHE A 89 23.65 13.67 0.34
N THR A 90 23.93 13.08 1.51
CA THR A 90 22.90 12.42 2.34
C THR A 90 21.81 13.40 2.76
N ALA A 91 22.16 14.66 3.05
CA ALA A 91 21.20 15.72 3.34
C ALA A 91 20.30 16.06 2.16
N LEU A 92 20.86 16.14 0.94
CA LEU A 92 20.08 16.36 -0.27
C LEU A 92 19.10 15.21 -0.54
N VAL A 93 19.55 13.95 -0.39
CA VAL A 93 18.68 12.78 -0.52
C VAL A 93 17.59 12.78 0.53
N HIS A 94 17.87 13.17 1.77
CA HIS A 94 16.86 13.22 2.83
C HIS A 94 15.76 14.24 2.51
N VAL A 95 16.13 15.42 2.00
CA VAL A 95 15.16 16.44 1.57
C VAL A 95 14.34 15.93 0.38
N SER A 96 15.00 15.42 -0.66
CA SER A 96 14.33 14.87 -1.85
C SER A 96 13.36 13.74 -1.49
N LEU A 97 13.73 12.85 -0.57
CA LEU A 97 12.90 11.73 -0.15
C LEU A 97 11.69 12.19 0.66
N ARG A 98 11.85 13.22 1.51
CA ARG A 98 10.73 13.81 2.25
C ARG A 98 9.72 14.46 1.32
N GLU A 99 10.21 15.22 0.33
CA GLU A 99 9.37 15.89 -0.66
C GLU A 99 8.64 14.91 -1.57
N ALA A 100 9.28 13.81 -1.99
CA ALA A 100 8.65 12.80 -2.84
C ALA A 100 7.63 11.94 -2.08
N VAL A 101 7.92 11.57 -0.83
CA VAL A 101 7.08 10.64 -0.06
C VAL A 101 5.88 11.34 0.59
N SER A 102 6.01 12.60 1.01
CA SER A 102 4.93 13.35 1.65
C SER A 102 3.62 13.43 0.84
N PRO A 103 3.62 13.81 -0.46
CA PRO A 103 2.37 13.92 -1.22
C PRO A 103 1.70 12.55 -1.42
N LEU A 104 2.48 11.48 -1.51
CA LEU A 104 1.97 10.11 -1.68
C LEU A 104 1.21 9.58 -0.46
N LEU A 105 1.50 10.11 0.73
CA LEU A 105 0.84 9.67 1.97
C LEU A 105 -0.51 10.34 2.22
N TYR A 106 -0.74 11.53 1.65
CA TYR A 106 -1.96 12.31 1.88
C TYR A 106 -2.89 12.34 0.67
N ASN A 107 -2.35 12.19 -0.55
CA ASN A 107 -3.15 12.08 -1.77
C ASN A 107 -3.16 10.62 -2.22
N ILE A 108 -4.19 9.86 -1.82
CA ILE A 108 -4.43 8.54 -2.39
C ILE A 108 -4.65 8.73 -3.91
N PRO A 109 -3.86 8.06 -4.77
CA PRO A 109 -3.96 8.25 -6.21
C PRO A 109 -5.37 7.83 -6.66
N ARG A 110 -6.13 8.79 -7.21
CA ARG A 110 -7.47 8.55 -7.77
C ARG A 110 -7.47 7.51 -8.88
N ALA A 111 -6.31 7.26 -9.50
CA ALA A 111 -6.11 6.21 -10.48
C ALA A 111 -6.43 4.81 -9.92
N LEU A 112 -6.08 4.53 -8.65
CA LEU A 112 -6.42 3.24 -8.03
C LEU A 112 -7.94 3.11 -7.85
N ALA A 113 -8.62 4.19 -7.45
CA ALA A 113 -10.06 4.19 -7.28
C ALA A 113 -10.80 3.99 -8.61
N LEU A 114 -10.36 4.68 -9.68
CA LEU A 114 -10.93 4.56 -11.02
C LEU A 114 -10.65 3.19 -11.65
N GLU A 115 -9.45 2.64 -11.46
CA GLU A 115 -9.12 1.29 -11.93
C GLU A 115 -9.94 0.22 -11.19
N MET A 116 -10.18 0.42 -9.88
CA MET A 116 -11.03 -0.47 -9.08
C MET A 116 -12.50 -0.38 -9.51
N GLU A 117 -12.99 0.81 -9.86
CA GLU A 117 -14.33 1.05 -10.42
C GLU A 117 -14.49 0.42 -11.81
N GLU A 118 -13.47 0.50 -12.67
CA GLU A 118 -13.44 -0.13 -14.00
C GLU A 118 -13.35 -1.67 -13.93
N LEU A 119 -12.66 -2.21 -12.91
CA LEU A 119 -12.52 -3.65 -12.66
C LEU A 119 -13.76 -4.30 -12.02
N ASP A 120 -14.54 -3.57 -11.21
CA ASP A 120 -15.74 -4.12 -10.54
C ASP A 120 -16.95 -4.25 -11.47
N GLY A 121 -16.83 -3.83 -12.74
CA GLY A 121 -17.90 -3.96 -13.74
C GLY A 121 -19.19 -3.23 -13.34
N GLY A 122 -19.08 -2.20 -12.50
CA GLY A 122 -20.19 -1.28 -12.27
C GLY A 122 -20.61 -0.70 -13.63
N PRO A 123 -21.92 -0.47 -13.88
CA PRO A 123 -22.29 0.38 -15.01
C PRO A 123 -21.41 1.63 -14.90
N MET A 124 -20.84 2.11 -16.01
CA MET A 124 -20.21 3.44 -16.01
C MET A 124 -21.21 4.35 -15.33
N VAL A 125 -20.92 4.72 -14.08
CA VAL A 125 -21.59 5.85 -13.49
C VAL A 125 -20.98 6.94 -14.34
N ASP A 126 -21.77 7.36 -15.33
CA ASP A 126 -21.68 8.68 -15.87
C ASP A 126 -21.63 9.55 -14.63
N TYR A 127 -20.41 9.92 -14.21
CA TYR A 127 -20.25 11.01 -13.27
C TYR A 127 -21.15 12.07 -13.88
N PRO A 128 -22.18 12.56 -13.17
CA PRO A 128 -22.85 13.73 -13.66
C PRO A 128 -21.70 14.68 -13.97
N GLN A 129 -21.49 14.96 -15.26
CA GLN A 129 -21.06 16.29 -15.62
C GLN A 129 -22.05 17.11 -14.83
N ASP A 130 -21.54 17.80 -13.80
CA ASP A 130 -22.33 18.76 -13.08
C ASP A 130 -22.66 19.84 -14.10
N ASP A 131 -23.62 19.51 -14.97
CA ASP A 131 -24.49 20.35 -15.78
C ASP A 131 -25.44 21.12 -14.85
N PHE A 132 -25.05 21.24 -13.57
CA PHE A 132 -25.57 22.25 -12.67
C PHE A 132 -25.33 23.67 -13.20
N LEU A 133 -24.58 23.82 -14.31
CA LEU A 133 -24.42 25.08 -15.04
C LEU A 133 -24.59 24.94 -16.57
N THR A 134 -25.47 24.07 -17.06
CA THR A 134 -25.84 24.08 -18.50
C THR A 134 -27.36 24.07 -18.70
N ASP A 135 -27.81 25.16 -19.32
CA ASP A 135 -29.02 25.31 -20.13
C ASP A 135 -30.39 25.62 -19.51
N ALA A 136 -30.47 26.09 -18.27
CA ALA A 136 -31.63 26.91 -17.87
C ALA A 136 -31.31 27.97 -16.81
N ASP A 137 -31.57 29.23 -17.16
CA ASP A 137 -31.86 30.37 -16.27
C ASP A 137 -30.76 31.24 -15.63
N ILE A 138 -29.47 31.08 -15.95
CA ILE A 138 -28.45 32.00 -15.37
C ILE A 138 -28.36 33.33 -16.13
N THR A 139 -28.62 33.35 -17.44
CA THR A 139 -28.60 34.59 -18.24
C THR A 139 -29.80 35.52 -17.96
N ALA A 140 -30.84 35.04 -17.26
CA ALA A 140 -32.04 35.84 -16.98
C ALA A 140 -31.95 36.66 -15.67
N SER A 141 -30.99 36.38 -14.78
CA SER A 141 -30.99 36.91 -13.41
C SER A 141 -29.88 37.91 -13.06
N TYR A 142 -29.00 38.27 -13.99
CA TYR A 142 -27.99 39.32 -13.77
C TYR A 142 -27.99 40.32 -14.94
N PRO A 143 -28.25 41.62 -14.70
CA PRO A 143 -28.19 42.62 -15.75
C PRO A 143 -26.74 42.84 -16.20
N ASP A 144 -26.58 42.86 -17.54
CA ASP A 144 -25.42 43.26 -18.33
C ASP A 144 -24.39 44.15 -17.61
N PHE A 145 -23.23 43.59 -17.25
CA PHE A 145 -22.07 44.42 -16.85
C PHE A 145 -20.74 44.02 -17.50
N PHE A 146 -20.68 43.00 -18.35
CA PHE A 146 -19.43 42.68 -19.05
C PHE A 146 -19.69 42.35 -20.51
N ASP A 147 -19.06 43.14 -21.39
CA ASP A 147 -19.08 43.01 -22.85
C ASP A 147 -18.69 41.59 -23.29
N HIS A 148 -19.40 41.08 -24.30
CA HIS A 148 -19.04 39.85 -25.01
C HIS A 148 -17.64 40.00 -25.63
N ILE A 149 -16.72 39.14 -25.21
CA ILE A 149 -15.45 38.92 -25.90
C ILE A 149 -15.68 37.78 -26.89
N ASP A 150 -15.39 38.03 -28.17
CA ASP A 150 -15.53 37.07 -29.26
C ASP A 150 -14.67 35.81 -29.04
N GLU A 151 -15.28 34.63 -29.15
CA GLU A 151 -14.66 33.30 -28.92
C GLU A 151 -13.79 32.78 -30.09
N ASP A 152 -13.17 33.64 -30.91
CA ASP A 152 -12.51 33.21 -32.16
C ASP A 152 -10.98 33.29 -32.17
N GLU A 153 -10.32 33.31 -31.00
CA GLU A 153 -8.85 33.13 -30.91
C GLU A 153 -8.46 32.29 -29.67
N GLY A 154 -8.63 30.97 -29.74
CA GLY A 154 -8.06 30.01 -28.80
C GLY A 154 -7.31 28.88 -29.54
N PRO A 155 -6.13 28.44 -29.07
CA PRO A 155 -5.39 27.36 -29.74
C PRO A 155 -6.16 26.03 -29.68
N ALA A 156 -6.20 25.32 -30.80
CA ALA A 156 -6.95 24.08 -30.98
C ALA A 156 -6.52 22.99 -29.97
N HIS A 157 -7.49 22.46 -29.23
CA HIS A 157 -7.28 21.42 -28.22
C HIS A 157 -6.99 20.08 -28.89
N GLN A 158 -5.74 19.63 -28.88
CA GLN A 158 -5.36 18.28 -29.32
C GLN A 158 -5.65 17.26 -28.22
N VAL A 159 -6.52 16.30 -28.52
CA VAL A 159 -6.87 15.19 -27.62
C VAL A 159 -5.89 14.05 -27.87
N ASN A 160 -4.82 13.95 -27.06
CA ASN A 160 -3.98 12.77 -27.02
C ASN A 160 -4.46 11.84 -25.90
N GLY A 161 -4.85 10.63 -26.26
CA GLY A 161 -5.39 9.63 -25.35
C GLY A 161 -4.36 9.15 -24.33
N SER A 162 -4.65 9.36 -23.05
CA SER A 162 -4.45 8.51 -21.87
C SER A 162 -4.53 9.40 -20.63
N ARG A 163 -5.77 9.60 -20.18
CA ARG A 163 -6.15 10.56 -19.14
C ARG A 163 -5.90 9.99 -17.75
N ALA A 164 -4.63 9.90 -17.35
CA ALA A 164 -4.23 9.70 -15.96
C ALA A 164 -2.72 9.95 -15.79
N VAL A 165 -2.32 11.21 -15.64
CA VAL A 165 -1.03 11.72 -15.08
C VAL A 165 -0.77 13.11 -15.70
N GLU A 166 -1.39 14.15 -15.13
CA GLU A 166 -1.19 15.53 -15.61
C GLU A 166 -0.56 16.45 -14.55
N GLY A 167 -0.41 15.99 -13.31
CA GLY A 167 0.12 16.82 -12.21
C GLY A 167 1.63 16.76 -11.98
N ALA A 168 2.28 15.61 -12.19
CA ALA A 168 3.72 15.43 -11.98
C ALA A 168 4.54 15.54 -13.28
N SER A 169 3.84 15.48 -14.42
CA SER A 169 4.39 15.66 -15.75
C SER A 169 4.72 17.12 -16.04
N GLY A 170 4.04 18.14 -15.48
CA GLY A 170 4.34 19.55 -15.80
C GLY A 170 5.73 20.05 -15.39
N LEU A 171 6.29 19.56 -14.28
CA LEU A 171 7.60 20.00 -13.78
C LEU A 171 8.76 19.19 -14.39
N MET A 172 8.53 17.91 -14.68
CA MET A 172 9.47 17.08 -15.44
C MET A 172 9.39 17.36 -16.95
N ALA A 173 8.23 17.72 -17.51
CA ALA A 173 8.07 18.13 -18.91
C ALA A 173 8.79 19.45 -19.18
N SER A 174 8.65 20.46 -18.32
CA SER A 174 9.35 21.74 -18.50
C SER A 174 10.87 21.66 -18.32
N VAL A 175 11.39 20.68 -17.56
CA VAL A 175 12.84 20.40 -17.48
C VAL A 175 13.31 19.44 -18.58
N SER A 176 12.44 18.53 -19.06
CA SER A 176 12.78 17.55 -20.11
C SER A 176 12.62 18.08 -21.54
N GLU A 177 11.77 19.08 -21.78
CA GLU A 177 11.54 19.65 -23.12
C GLU A 177 12.75 20.40 -23.66
N TRP A 178 13.61 20.96 -22.79
CA TRP A 178 14.82 21.65 -23.26
C TRP A 178 16.05 20.74 -23.41
N SER A 179 16.01 19.47 -23.00
CA SER A 179 17.24 18.66 -23.09
C SER A 179 17.11 17.15 -23.31
N ALA A 180 15.96 16.50 -23.16
CA ALA A 180 15.94 15.03 -23.22
C ALA A 180 16.04 14.48 -24.66
N GLY A 181 15.24 14.98 -25.61
CA GLY A 181 15.16 14.38 -26.96
C GLY A 181 16.38 14.63 -27.85
N ALA A 182 16.97 15.83 -27.80
CA ALA A 182 18.16 16.17 -28.57
C ALA A 182 19.44 15.62 -27.94
N LEU A 183 19.51 15.55 -26.61
CA LEU A 183 20.64 14.96 -25.90
C LEU A 183 20.57 13.44 -25.95
N ALA A 184 19.40 12.81 -25.81
CA ALA A 184 19.24 11.36 -26.04
C ALA A 184 19.60 10.98 -27.48
N LYS A 185 19.16 11.73 -28.50
CA LYS A 185 19.59 11.47 -29.89
C LYS A 185 21.08 11.72 -30.11
N LYS A 186 21.68 12.75 -29.50
CA LYS A 186 23.13 12.97 -29.57
C LYS A 186 23.92 11.94 -28.79
N LEU A 187 23.43 11.47 -27.65
CA LEU A 187 24.04 10.46 -26.81
C LEU A 187 23.93 9.10 -27.50
N GLN A 188 22.78 8.78 -28.08
CA GLN A 188 22.56 7.58 -28.89
C GLN A 188 23.42 7.57 -30.16
N ALA A 189 23.50 8.69 -30.90
CA ALA A 189 24.41 8.83 -32.04
C ALA A 189 25.90 8.81 -31.65
N THR A 190 26.26 9.29 -30.45
CA THR A 190 27.63 9.24 -29.92
C THR A 190 27.97 7.83 -29.40
N VAL A 191 26.98 7.11 -28.87
CA VAL A 191 27.07 5.72 -28.36
C VAL A 191 27.22 4.72 -29.50
N GLU A 192 26.49 4.91 -30.60
CA GLU A 192 26.65 4.11 -31.82
C GLU A 192 28.04 4.32 -32.45
N ASN A 193 28.53 5.56 -32.48
CA ASN A 193 29.87 5.88 -32.97
C ASN A 193 31.01 5.32 -32.10
N TRP A 194 30.78 5.03 -30.82
CA TRP A 194 31.77 4.43 -29.90
C TRP A 194 31.68 2.90 -29.79
N GLY A 195 30.78 2.24 -30.53
CA GLY A 195 30.60 0.79 -30.43
C GLY A 195 30.11 0.31 -29.05
N MET A 196 29.50 1.20 -28.25
CA MET A 196 29.05 0.94 -26.88
C MET A 196 27.58 0.46 -26.79
N ALA A 197 26.95 0.14 -27.93
CA ALA A 197 25.57 -0.35 -27.98
C ALA A 197 25.36 -1.66 -27.18
N GLY A 198 26.33 -2.58 -27.23
CA GLY A 198 26.32 -3.81 -26.44
C GLY A 198 26.28 -3.57 -24.93
N PRO A 199 27.27 -2.88 -24.33
CA PRO A 199 27.29 -2.63 -22.88
C PRO A 199 26.13 -1.76 -22.39
N ILE A 200 25.62 -0.84 -23.20
CA ILE A 200 24.46 -0.01 -22.81
C ILE A 200 23.16 -0.82 -22.85
N SER A 201 22.97 -1.71 -23.83
CA SER A 201 21.83 -2.63 -23.84
C SER A 201 21.82 -3.59 -22.64
N TYR A 202 23.01 -3.97 -22.17
CA TYR A 202 23.15 -4.78 -20.96
C TYR A 202 22.75 -3.99 -19.71
N VAL A 203 23.21 -2.74 -19.56
CA VAL A 203 22.82 -1.89 -18.42
C VAL A 203 21.34 -1.54 -18.45
N SER A 204 20.76 -1.22 -19.62
CA SER A 204 19.33 -0.91 -19.73
C SER A 204 18.44 -2.10 -19.38
N HIS A 205 18.87 -3.34 -19.65
CA HIS A 205 18.15 -4.53 -19.23
C HIS A 205 17.98 -4.62 -17.70
N TRP A 206 18.94 -4.12 -16.92
CA TRP A 206 18.86 -4.13 -15.45
C TRP A 206 18.16 -2.89 -14.87
N VAL A 207 18.10 -1.79 -15.61
CA VAL A 207 17.53 -0.51 -15.12
C VAL A 207 16.06 -0.34 -15.55
N SER A 208 15.71 -0.74 -16.76
CA SER A 208 14.34 -0.67 -17.30
C SER A 208 14.10 -1.82 -18.28
N PRO A 209 13.87 -3.04 -17.78
CA PRO A 209 13.63 -4.20 -18.64
C PRO A 209 12.31 -4.07 -19.40
N ASN A 210 12.26 -4.64 -20.61
CA ASN A 210 11.02 -4.71 -21.38
C ASN A 210 10.02 -5.65 -20.70
N PRO A 211 8.75 -5.25 -20.54
CA PRO A 211 7.72 -6.03 -19.83
C PRO A 211 7.35 -7.34 -20.52
N SER A 212 7.63 -7.48 -21.83
CA SER A 212 7.29 -8.66 -22.62
C SER A 212 8.27 -9.84 -22.46
N ILE A 213 9.33 -9.69 -21.65
CA ILE A 213 10.34 -10.72 -21.42
C ILE A 213 9.95 -11.52 -20.16
N GLU A 214 10.06 -12.86 -20.20
CA GLU A 214 9.90 -13.68 -19.00
C GLU A 214 11.07 -13.43 -18.01
N PRO A 215 10.81 -12.89 -16.81
CA PRO A 215 11.87 -12.47 -15.92
C PRO A 215 12.46 -13.65 -15.12
N ASN A 216 13.78 -13.65 -14.96
CA ASN A 216 14.44 -14.44 -13.93
C ASN A 216 14.08 -13.91 -12.53
N MET A 217 14.17 -14.74 -11.49
CA MET A 217 13.85 -14.38 -10.09
C MET A 217 14.50 -13.06 -9.62
N LEU A 218 15.72 -12.79 -10.07
CA LEU A 218 16.48 -11.60 -9.67
C LEU A 218 16.01 -10.34 -10.38
N LEU A 219 15.59 -10.46 -11.64
CA LEU A 219 15.01 -9.36 -12.41
C LEU A 219 13.62 -8.99 -11.87
N ARG A 220 12.84 -10.01 -11.52
CA ARG A 220 11.54 -9.87 -10.85
C ARG A 220 11.68 -9.22 -9.47
N PHE A 221 12.69 -9.58 -8.69
CA PHE A 221 12.98 -8.94 -7.40
C PHE A 221 13.37 -7.46 -7.52
N LEU A 222 14.15 -7.09 -8.55
CA LEU A 222 14.58 -5.71 -8.77
C LEU A 222 13.49 -4.81 -9.36
N HIS A 223 12.58 -5.38 -10.16
CA HIS A 223 11.50 -4.65 -10.83
C HIS A 223 10.13 -5.27 -10.57
N PRO A 224 9.66 -5.31 -9.30
CA PRO A 224 8.35 -5.88 -8.99
C PRO A 224 7.21 -5.10 -9.66
N GLY A 225 7.35 -3.78 -9.85
CA GLY A 225 6.31 -2.96 -10.49
C GLY A 225 6.08 -3.22 -11.98
N ILE A 226 7.01 -3.89 -12.67
CA ILE A 226 6.86 -4.22 -14.11
C ILE A 226 6.36 -5.67 -14.29
N PHE A 227 6.81 -6.59 -13.43
CA PHE A 227 6.59 -8.02 -13.60
C PHE A 227 5.56 -8.63 -12.64
N ASP A 228 5.32 -8.01 -11.49
CA ASP A 228 4.27 -8.39 -10.53
C ASP A 228 3.06 -7.42 -10.62
N ASP A 229 2.87 -6.77 -11.76
CA ASP A 229 1.67 -5.96 -12.03
C ASP A 229 0.40 -6.83 -11.99
N PHE A 230 -0.72 -6.23 -11.57
CA PHE A 230 -1.99 -6.92 -11.37
C PHE A 230 -2.45 -7.67 -12.62
N SER A 231 -2.28 -7.04 -13.79
CA SER A 231 -2.62 -7.62 -15.09
C SER A 231 -1.85 -8.92 -15.39
N THR A 232 -0.60 -9.01 -14.93
CA THR A 232 0.30 -10.15 -15.12
C THR A 232 0.04 -11.25 -14.08
N LEU A 233 -0.14 -10.86 -12.82
CA LEU A 233 -0.49 -11.79 -11.74
C LEU A 233 -1.84 -12.48 -11.97
N ARG A 234 -2.84 -11.75 -12.48
CA ARG A 234 -4.18 -12.30 -12.79
C ARG A 234 -4.11 -13.43 -13.80
N ARG A 235 -3.19 -13.38 -14.77
CA ARG A 235 -2.99 -14.46 -15.76
C ARG A 235 -2.39 -15.74 -15.16
N MET A 236 -1.71 -15.63 -14.02
CA MET A 236 -1.17 -16.79 -13.31
C MET A 236 -2.19 -17.48 -12.41
N ILE A 237 -3.32 -16.82 -12.11
CA ILE A 237 -4.41 -17.45 -11.36
C ILE A 237 -5.11 -18.44 -12.29
N PRO A 238 -5.15 -19.74 -11.95
CA PRO A 238 -5.85 -20.73 -12.77
C PRO A 238 -7.32 -20.33 -12.95
N GLY A 239 -7.81 -20.32 -14.19
CA GLY A 239 -9.21 -19.98 -14.49
C GLY A 239 -10.23 -20.99 -13.97
N ASP A 240 -9.77 -22.16 -13.54
CA ASP A 240 -10.61 -23.27 -13.04
C ASP A 240 -10.85 -23.22 -11.52
N LEU A 241 -10.51 -22.11 -10.84
CA LEU A 241 -10.90 -21.97 -9.43
C LEU A 241 -12.44 -21.93 -9.36
N PRO A 242 -13.06 -22.70 -8.42
CA PRO A 242 -14.48 -22.58 -8.18
C PRO A 242 -14.78 -21.14 -7.79
N ASP A 243 -15.67 -20.50 -8.54
CA ASP A 243 -16.04 -19.12 -8.32
C ASP A 243 -16.58 -18.97 -6.88
N PRO A 244 -15.87 -18.24 -5.99
CA PRO A 244 -16.25 -18.14 -4.59
C PRO A 244 -17.62 -17.48 -4.44
N THR A 245 -18.07 -16.73 -5.45
CA THR A 245 -19.40 -16.09 -5.46
C THR A 245 -20.55 -17.10 -5.46
N GLN A 246 -20.35 -18.34 -5.93
CA GLN A 246 -21.37 -19.38 -5.85
C GLN A 246 -21.67 -19.83 -4.42
N THR A 247 -20.71 -19.64 -3.49
CA THR A 247 -20.87 -20.01 -2.08
C THR A 247 -21.50 -18.88 -1.26
N TYR A 248 -21.60 -17.67 -1.83
CA TYR A 248 -22.10 -16.51 -1.11
C TYR A 248 -23.63 -16.54 -0.99
N PRO A 249 -24.18 -16.13 0.16
CA PRO A 249 -25.62 -15.90 0.27
C PRO A 249 -26.05 -14.80 -0.71
N ALA A 250 -27.27 -14.91 -1.26
CA ALA A 250 -27.77 -13.99 -2.31
C ALA A 250 -27.75 -12.50 -1.90
N ASP A 251 -27.81 -12.25 -0.60
CA ASP A 251 -27.80 -10.96 0.06
C ASP A 251 -26.39 -10.48 0.48
N TYR A 252 -25.34 -11.24 0.18
CA TYR A 252 -23.94 -10.90 0.50
C TYR A 252 -23.47 -9.61 -0.19
N ALA A 253 -23.77 -9.42 -1.47
CA ALA A 253 -23.32 -8.25 -2.24
C ALA A 253 -23.76 -6.92 -1.62
N ARG A 254 -24.95 -6.88 -0.99
CA ARG A 254 -25.45 -5.70 -0.27
C ARG A 254 -24.80 -5.51 1.10
N ARG A 255 -24.39 -6.60 1.74
CA ARG A 255 -23.81 -6.63 3.09
C ARG A 255 -22.28 -6.53 3.10
N ALA A 256 -21.63 -6.74 1.95
CA ALA A 256 -20.18 -6.81 1.82
C ALA A 256 -19.45 -5.54 2.33
N TYR A 257 -20.12 -4.39 2.21
CA TYR A 257 -19.59 -3.09 2.68
C TYR A 257 -20.22 -2.61 3.99
N TRP A 258 -21.09 -3.42 4.61
CA TRP A 258 -21.63 -3.07 5.91
C TRP A 258 -20.60 -3.35 7.00
N PRO A 259 -20.51 -2.45 7.99
CA PRO A 259 -19.67 -2.71 9.15
C PRO A 259 -20.20 -3.97 9.86
N PRO A 260 -19.33 -4.78 10.48
CA PRO A 260 -19.68 -6.09 11.01
C PRO A 260 -20.84 -6.02 12.01
N GLU A 261 -21.03 -4.90 12.70
CA GLU A 261 -22.14 -4.66 13.63
C GLU A 261 -23.51 -4.68 12.96
N MET A 262 -23.60 -4.38 11.65
CA MET A 262 -24.83 -4.36 10.87
C MET A 262 -25.08 -5.68 10.13
N ALA A 263 -24.01 -6.40 9.75
CA ALA A 263 -24.11 -7.65 9.01
C ALA A 263 -24.08 -8.91 9.90
N SER A 264 -23.46 -8.84 11.08
CA SER A 264 -23.36 -9.97 12.00
C SER A 264 -24.72 -10.28 12.65
N PRO A 265 -25.07 -11.57 12.80
CA PRO A 265 -26.25 -11.94 13.58
C PRO A 265 -26.06 -11.54 15.04
N ALA A 266 -27.16 -11.22 15.72
CA ALA A 266 -27.12 -10.90 17.15
C ALA A 266 -26.42 -12.05 17.92
N PRO A 267 -25.50 -11.74 18.84
CA PRO A 267 -24.78 -12.76 19.59
C PRO A 267 -25.76 -13.60 20.41
N ILE A 268 -25.52 -14.91 20.43
CA ILE A 268 -26.32 -15.85 21.22
C ILE A 268 -25.61 -16.03 22.57
N ILE A 269 -26.33 -15.72 23.64
CA ILE A 269 -25.83 -15.91 25.00
C ILE A 269 -25.92 -17.40 25.34
N TRP A 270 -24.80 -17.96 25.78
CA TRP A 270 -24.71 -19.36 26.19
C TRP A 270 -24.60 -19.45 27.71
N ILE A 271 -25.64 -19.97 28.35
CA ILE A 271 -25.75 -20.03 29.81
C ILE A 271 -25.49 -21.48 30.25
N PRO A 272 -24.55 -21.77 31.14
CA PRO A 272 -24.35 -23.12 31.63
C PRO A 272 -25.57 -23.59 32.43
N ARG A 273 -26.05 -24.80 32.12
CA ARG A 273 -27.17 -25.43 32.80
C ARG A 273 -26.81 -25.72 34.24
N ASP A 274 -27.59 -25.17 35.14
CA ASP A 274 -27.47 -25.36 36.58
C ASP A 274 -28.44 -26.45 37.08
N PRO A 275 -28.11 -27.18 38.15
CA PRO A 275 -28.99 -28.18 38.74
C PRO A 275 -30.24 -27.56 39.40
N ALA A 276 -30.19 -26.28 39.77
CA ALA A 276 -31.31 -25.56 40.39
C ALA A 276 -32.35 -25.05 39.37
N GLY A 277 -32.06 -25.14 38.07
CA GLY A 277 -32.98 -24.77 36.99
C GLY A 277 -33.13 -23.28 36.74
N VAL A 278 -32.30 -22.44 37.35
CA VAL A 278 -32.28 -20.98 37.14
C VAL A 278 -31.90 -20.64 35.70
N SER A 279 -30.95 -21.37 35.12
CA SER A 279 -30.54 -21.25 33.71
C SER A 279 -31.71 -21.37 32.74
N LYS A 280 -32.61 -22.36 32.95
CA LYS A 280 -33.79 -22.54 32.09
C LYS A 280 -34.74 -21.37 32.17
N GLN A 281 -34.96 -20.84 33.38
CA GLN A 281 -35.80 -19.68 33.60
C GLN A 281 -35.21 -18.42 32.95
N GLU A 282 -33.90 -18.20 33.10
CA GLU A 282 -33.19 -17.08 32.47
C GLU A 282 -33.20 -17.21 30.94
N VAL A 283 -33.01 -18.41 30.39
CA VAL A 283 -33.15 -18.65 28.94
C VAL A 283 -34.56 -18.31 28.47
N GLU A 284 -35.61 -18.74 29.18
CA GLU A 284 -36.99 -18.46 28.80
C GLU A 284 -37.33 -16.96 28.85
N HIS A 285 -36.80 -16.24 29.84
CA HIS A 285 -36.98 -14.79 29.96
C HIS A 285 -36.19 -14.02 28.90
N CYS A 286 -34.91 -14.36 28.71
CA CYS A 286 -34.03 -13.66 27.78
C CYS A 286 -34.31 -13.95 26.30
N ARG A 287 -34.82 -15.15 25.96
CA ARG A 287 -35.14 -15.56 24.58
C ARG A 287 -36.12 -14.62 23.87
N LYS A 288 -36.87 -13.80 24.62
CA LYS A 288 -37.77 -12.77 24.09
C LYS A 288 -37.04 -11.55 23.50
N VAL A 289 -35.80 -11.30 23.96
CA VAL A 289 -35.02 -10.10 23.64
C VAL A 289 -33.76 -10.45 22.86
N VAL A 290 -33.04 -11.50 23.28
CA VAL A 290 -31.76 -11.94 22.70
C VAL A 290 -31.76 -13.46 22.58
N GLY A 291 -31.05 -14.01 21.59
CA GLY A 291 -30.87 -15.45 21.50
C GLY A 291 -30.17 -15.97 22.77
N CYS A 292 -30.80 -16.87 23.51
CA CYS A 292 -30.21 -17.55 24.66
C CYS A 292 -30.39 -19.06 24.51
N SER A 293 -29.36 -19.84 24.85
CA SER A 293 -29.44 -21.30 24.94
C SER A 293 -28.66 -21.80 26.15
N ASP A 294 -29.12 -22.88 26.75
CA ASP A 294 -28.44 -23.63 27.82
C ASP A 294 -27.98 -25.03 27.36
N GLU A 295 -28.07 -25.33 26.06
CA GLU A 295 -27.70 -26.64 25.52
C GLU A 295 -26.19 -26.79 25.36
N GLY A 296 -25.62 -27.90 25.81
CA GLY A 296 -24.20 -28.21 25.62
C GLY A 296 -23.24 -27.52 26.61
N ALA A 297 -23.74 -26.81 27.62
CA ALA A 297 -22.92 -26.33 28.74
C ALA A 297 -23.58 -26.74 30.05
N GLU A 298 -22.86 -27.44 30.93
CA GLU A 298 -23.36 -27.89 32.23
C GLU A 298 -22.44 -27.43 33.37
N LEU A 299 -23.05 -27.11 34.52
CA LEU A 299 -22.32 -26.73 35.72
C LEU A 299 -22.11 -27.95 36.62
N ASN A 300 -20.84 -28.31 36.84
CA ASN A 300 -20.47 -29.35 37.79
C ASN A 300 -20.69 -28.92 39.25
N GLU A 301 -20.75 -29.90 40.16
CA GLU A 301 -20.82 -29.71 41.62
C GLU A 301 -19.68 -28.83 42.20
N LYS A 302 -18.55 -28.74 41.50
CA LYS A 302 -17.41 -27.89 41.87
C LYS A 302 -17.48 -26.47 41.28
N CYS A 303 -18.65 -26.05 40.78
CA CYS A 303 -18.87 -24.80 40.06
C CYS A 303 -17.92 -24.61 38.85
N ARG A 304 -17.58 -25.71 38.16
CA ARG A 304 -16.80 -25.68 36.91
C ARG A 304 -17.73 -25.95 35.73
N ILE A 305 -17.49 -25.29 34.61
CA ILE A 305 -18.30 -25.45 33.40
C ILE A 305 -17.71 -26.60 32.58
N GLU A 306 -18.51 -27.61 32.28
CA GLU A 306 -18.21 -28.63 31.28
C GLU A 306 -18.99 -28.32 30.00
N VAL A 307 -18.31 -28.48 28.86
CA VAL A 307 -18.80 -27.96 27.59
C VAL A 307 -18.73 -29.03 26.51
N GLU A 308 -19.86 -29.29 25.88
CA GLU A 308 -20.03 -30.19 24.74
C GLU A 308 -20.22 -29.35 23.48
N VAL A 309 -19.11 -29.08 22.79
CA VAL A 309 -19.04 -28.13 21.67
C VAL A 309 -19.94 -28.53 20.49
N GLU A 310 -20.25 -29.83 20.33
CA GLU A 310 -21.14 -30.33 19.27
C GLU A 310 -22.58 -29.83 19.40
N LYS A 311 -23.05 -29.56 20.62
CA LYS A 311 -24.40 -29.07 20.91
C LYS A 311 -24.47 -27.55 21.05
N ALA A 312 -23.37 -26.86 20.77
CA ALA A 312 -23.26 -25.44 21.03
C ALA A 312 -24.10 -24.61 20.03
N PRO A 313 -24.70 -23.50 20.47
CA PRO A 313 -25.64 -22.72 19.66
C PRO A 313 -24.98 -21.80 18.61
N PHE A 314 -23.66 -21.86 18.42
CA PHE A 314 -22.89 -20.93 17.58
C PHE A 314 -22.36 -21.53 16.28
N TRP A 315 -22.98 -22.59 15.74
CA TRP A 315 -22.59 -23.15 14.44
C TRP A 315 -22.94 -22.17 13.32
N VAL A 316 -22.00 -21.29 12.99
CA VAL A 316 -22.11 -20.36 11.87
C VAL A 316 -21.27 -20.93 10.72
N PRO A 317 -21.85 -21.18 9.53
CA PRO A 317 -21.07 -21.56 8.37
C PRO A 317 -20.08 -20.43 8.07
N ARG A 318 -18.79 -20.70 8.23
CA ARG A 318 -17.74 -19.73 7.97
C ARG A 318 -17.44 -19.74 6.48
N VAL A 319 -17.65 -18.60 5.81
CA VAL A 319 -17.18 -18.42 4.44
C VAL A 319 -15.65 -18.40 4.49
N LEU A 320 -15.02 -19.35 3.80
CA LEU A 320 -13.58 -19.35 3.60
C LEU A 320 -13.29 -18.43 2.42
N TYR A 321 -12.50 -17.39 2.68
CA TYR A 321 -11.95 -16.49 1.67
C TYR A 321 -10.73 -17.11 1.00
#